data_AF-Q6FVD5-F1
#
_entry.id   AF-Q6FVD5-F1
#
_cell.length_a   1.000
_cell.length_b   1.000
_cell.length_c   1.000
_cell.angle_alpha   90.00
_cell.angle_beta   90.00
_cell.angle_gamma   90.00
#
_symmetry.space_group_name_H-M   'P 1'
#
loop_
_entity.id
_entity.type
_entity.pdbx_description
1 polymer ?
#
loop_
_entity_poly.entity_id
_entity_poly.type
_entity_poly.pdbx_seq_one_letter_code
_entity_poly.pdbx_strand_id
1 'polypeptide(L)'
;MKLDYYSVIGGLGSLDRSHSVVLGPQELRELVKNTEENRSDTALPDLYRNNKERVNIHGYLGGRVDMKEVSEMTYDLNHTLLGGYVPRQQLETLCSTDFARYMHRKVDCGDAMQVYDTFLADNHLGLAQRPRIHTQTTQSPQAQSQAQGQGIAQPMQDKIPPVQHDTHVRKVVVCKRCSARFLGPSRMKSLRRHNCKAAI
;
A
#
# COMPACT_ATOMS: atom_id res chain seq x y z
N MET A 1 6.64 13.61 -8.68
CA MET A 1 7.68 14.26 -7.87
C MET A 1 8.98 13.50 -8.07
N LYS A 2 10.06 14.19 -8.47
CA LYS A 2 11.39 13.58 -8.47
C LYS A 2 11.84 13.46 -7.02
N LEU A 3 12.34 12.28 -6.64
CA LEU A 3 12.84 12.03 -5.30
C LEU A 3 14.24 12.63 -5.16
N ASP A 4 14.43 13.46 -4.14
CA ASP A 4 15.74 14.01 -3.78
C ASP A 4 16.49 13.05 -2.87
N TYR A 5 17.82 13.18 -2.85
CA TYR A 5 18.68 12.33 -2.04
C TYR A 5 18.25 12.30 -0.56
N TYR A 6 17.95 13.46 0.04
CA TYR A 6 17.51 13.54 1.42
C TYR A 6 16.11 12.97 1.64
N SER A 7 15.20 13.13 0.67
CA SER A 7 13.87 12.53 0.72
C SER A 7 13.96 11.01 0.69
N VAL A 8 14.87 10.44 -0.10
CA VAL A 8 15.12 8.99 -0.13
C VAL A 8 15.65 8.50 1.22
N ILE A 9 16.64 9.17 1.81
CA ILE A 9 17.17 8.77 3.12
C ILE A 9 16.10 8.91 4.22
N GLY A 10 15.33 10.00 4.21
CA GLY A 10 14.22 10.20 5.14
C GLY A 10 13.17 9.09 5.01
N GLY A 11 12.78 8.74 3.78
CA GLY A 11 11.86 7.64 3.50
C GLY A 11 12.41 6.29 3.97
N LEU A 12 13.65 5.94 3.63
CA LEU A 12 14.28 4.68 4.06
C LEU A 12 14.47 4.60 5.57
N GLY A 13 14.73 5.73 6.23
CA GLY A 13 14.80 5.85 7.68
C GLY A 13 13.44 5.61 8.34
N SER A 14 12.37 6.18 7.80
CA SER A 14 11.00 5.97 8.31
C SER A 14 10.50 4.52 8.21
N LEU A 15 11.09 3.73 7.31
CA LEU A 15 10.76 2.32 7.08
C LEU A 15 11.66 1.34 7.86
N ASP A 16 12.64 1.85 8.64
CA ASP A 16 13.66 1.05 9.34
C ASP A 16 14.42 0.05 8.43
N ARG A 17 14.45 0.30 7.12
CA ARG A 17 15.03 -0.60 6.09
C ARG A 17 16.21 0.01 5.34
N SER A 18 16.78 1.08 5.85
CA SER A 18 17.96 1.75 5.25
C SER A 18 19.14 0.80 5.00
N HIS A 19 19.36 -0.18 5.87
CA HIS A 19 20.43 -1.17 5.77
C HIS A 19 20.28 -2.15 4.58
N SER A 20 19.09 -2.25 4.00
CA SER A 20 18.79 -3.19 2.91
C SER A 20 19.01 -2.61 1.52
N VAL A 21 19.25 -1.30 1.42
CA VAL A 21 19.42 -0.59 0.15
C VAL A 21 20.86 -0.11 0.04
N VAL A 22 21.52 -0.47 -1.07
CA VAL A 22 22.88 -0.01 -1.40
C VAL A 22 22.80 0.77 -2.70
N LEU A 23 23.06 2.08 -2.61
CA LEU A 23 22.99 2.98 -3.76
C LEU A 23 24.27 2.89 -4.60
N GLY A 24 24.11 2.76 -5.91
CA GLY A 24 25.21 2.79 -6.86
C GLY A 24 25.77 4.21 -7.10
N PRO A 25 27.00 4.35 -7.62
CA PRO A 25 27.61 5.65 -7.90
C PRO A 25 26.94 6.41 -9.07
N GLN A 26 26.12 5.72 -9.87
CA GLN A 26 25.32 6.33 -10.94
C GLN A 26 24.00 6.89 -10.36
N GLU A 27 23.31 6.09 -9.55
CA GLU A 27 22.08 6.47 -8.83
C GLU A 27 22.32 7.68 -7.92
N LEU A 28 23.44 7.71 -7.20
CA LEU A 28 23.80 8.86 -6.36
C LEU A 28 23.98 10.16 -7.16
N ARG A 29 24.59 10.08 -8.35
CA ARG A 29 24.76 11.26 -9.23
C ARG A 29 23.41 11.76 -9.75
N GLU A 30 22.49 10.86 -10.05
CA GLU A 30 21.14 11.22 -10.49
C GLU A 30 20.32 11.88 -9.36
N LEU A 31 20.35 11.31 -8.15
CA LEU A 31 19.64 11.86 -6.98
C LEU A 31 20.17 13.24 -6.56
N VAL A 32 21.48 13.47 -6.67
CA VAL A 32 22.09 14.80 -6.42
C VAL A 32 21.70 15.80 -7.51
N LYS A 33 21.67 15.38 -8.78
CA LYS A 33 21.25 16.25 -9.88
C LYS A 33 19.80 16.72 -9.71
N ASN A 34 18.90 15.83 -9.29
CA ASN A 34 17.50 16.17 -9.01
C ASN A 34 17.35 17.20 -7.88
N THR A 35 18.22 17.13 -6.87
CA THR A 35 18.23 18.07 -5.73
C THR A 35 18.56 19.50 -6.18
N GLU A 36 19.48 19.65 -7.14
CA GLU A 36 19.83 20.96 -7.72
C GLU A 36 18.73 21.50 -8.64
N GLU A 37 18.11 20.63 -9.46
CA GLU A 37 16.99 21.01 -10.34
C GLU A 37 15.76 21.49 -9.53
N ASN A 38 15.41 20.80 -8.44
CA ASN A 38 14.30 21.21 -7.56
C ASN A 38 14.58 22.56 -6.85
N ARG A 39 15.84 22.86 -6.54
CA ARG A 39 16.22 24.16 -5.95
C ARG A 39 16.03 25.30 -6.94
N SER A 40 16.33 25.09 -8.22
CA SER A 40 16.13 26.11 -9.27
C SER A 40 14.65 26.41 -9.57
N ASP A 41 13.74 25.45 -9.38
CA ASP A 41 12.28 25.66 -9.55
C ASP A 41 11.65 26.48 -8.41
N THR A 42 12.36 26.72 -7.30
CA THR A 42 11.92 27.64 -6.23
C THR A 42 12.12 29.11 -6.60
N ALA A 43 12.71 29.42 -7.76
CA ALA A 43 12.69 30.77 -8.30
C ALA A 43 11.23 31.16 -8.55
N LEU A 44 10.74 32.12 -7.75
CA LEU A 44 9.41 32.72 -7.78
C LEU A 44 8.65 32.45 -9.08
N PRO A 45 7.49 31.76 -9.04
CA PRO A 45 6.70 31.57 -10.24
C PRO A 45 6.46 32.94 -10.86
N ASP A 46 6.64 33.01 -12.17
CA ASP A 46 6.59 34.16 -13.07
C ASP A 46 5.15 34.78 -13.10
N LEU A 47 4.57 35.02 -11.91
CA LEU A 47 3.19 35.45 -11.64
C LEU A 47 2.88 36.86 -12.16
N TYR A 48 3.90 37.57 -12.66
CA TYR A 48 3.76 38.90 -13.26
C TYR A 48 3.90 38.90 -14.78
N ARG A 49 4.18 37.75 -15.42
CA ARG A 49 4.56 37.75 -16.85
C ARG A 49 3.43 37.45 -17.81
N ASN A 50 2.29 36.96 -17.33
CA ASN A 50 1.11 36.73 -18.15
C ASN A 50 -0.09 37.47 -17.55
N ASN A 51 -0.28 38.72 -17.98
CA ASN A 51 -1.56 39.44 -17.88
C ASN A 51 -2.62 38.77 -18.78
N LYS A 52 -2.88 37.48 -18.60
CA LYS A 52 -4.12 36.89 -19.08
C LYS A 52 -5.21 37.34 -18.11
N GLU A 53 -6.19 38.01 -18.66
CA GLU A 53 -7.38 38.46 -17.94
C GLU A 53 -7.97 37.27 -17.18
N ARG A 54 -8.25 37.46 -15.88
CA ARG A 54 -8.79 36.39 -15.04
C ARG A 54 -10.26 36.22 -15.38
N VAL A 55 -10.62 35.03 -15.88
CA VAL A 55 -12.00 34.67 -16.18
C VAL A 55 -12.83 34.70 -14.90
N ASN A 56 -14.04 35.23 -14.97
CA ASN A 56 -14.95 35.22 -13.84
C ASN A 56 -15.58 33.84 -13.65
N ILE A 57 -15.17 33.14 -12.59
CA ILE A 57 -15.60 31.76 -12.29
C ILE A 57 -16.97 31.73 -11.59
N HIS A 58 -17.36 32.80 -10.89
CA HIS A 58 -18.57 32.81 -10.05
C HIS A 58 -19.39 34.11 -10.13
N GLY A 59 -20.69 34.01 -9.85
CA GLY A 59 -21.62 35.15 -9.89
C GLY A 59 -21.71 35.97 -8.60
N TYR A 60 -20.99 35.63 -7.53
CA TYR A 60 -21.20 36.25 -6.20
C TYR A 60 -21.02 37.77 -6.17
N LEU A 61 -20.15 38.31 -7.02
CA LEU A 61 -19.89 39.75 -7.13
C LEU A 61 -20.64 40.43 -8.29
N GLY A 62 -21.60 39.74 -8.93
CA GLY A 62 -22.50 40.35 -9.92
C GLY A 62 -22.00 40.41 -11.37
N GLY A 63 -21.09 39.51 -11.78
CA GLY A 63 -20.65 39.37 -13.17
C GLY A 63 -21.37 38.24 -13.92
N ARG A 64 -21.53 38.37 -15.25
CA ARG A 64 -21.97 37.25 -16.09
C ARG A 64 -20.89 36.17 -16.10
N VAL A 65 -21.31 34.91 -15.99
CA VAL A 65 -20.42 33.74 -15.99
C VAL A 65 -20.70 32.95 -17.25
N ASP A 66 -19.71 32.91 -18.15
CA ASP A 66 -19.79 32.09 -19.35
C ASP A 66 -19.35 30.66 -19.01
N MET A 67 -20.34 29.78 -18.81
CA MET A 67 -20.14 28.39 -18.37
C MET A 67 -19.23 27.58 -19.29
N LYS A 68 -19.14 27.96 -20.58
CA LYS A 68 -18.27 27.29 -21.56
C LYS A 68 -16.79 27.54 -21.25
N GLU A 69 -16.41 28.80 -21.05
CA GLU A 69 -15.03 29.20 -20.73
C GLU A 69 -14.60 28.68 -19.36
N VAL A 70 -15.50 28.72 -18.39
CA VAL A 70 -15.29 28.18 -17.03
C VAL A 70 -15.07 26.67 -17.06
N SER A 71 -15.71 25.93 -17.95
CA SER A 71 -15.55 24.47 -18.04
C SER A 71 -14.22 24.01 -18.66
N GLU A 72 -13.62 24.84 -19.51
CA GLU A 72 -12.35 24.55 -20.18
C GLU A 72 -11.13 24.91 -19.31
N MET A 73 -11.36 25.67 -18.23
CA MET A 73 -10.30 26.15 -17.36
C MET A 73 -9.83 25.07 -16.37
N THR A 74 -8.51 25.00 -16.17
CA THR A 74 -7.91 24.13 -15.15
C THR A 74 -7.92 24.82 -13.78
N TYR A 75 -8.51 24.16 -12.80
CA TYR A 75 -8.56 24.64 -11.42
C TYR A 75 -7.43 24.01 -10.61
N ASP A 76 -6.54 24.84 -10.07
CA ASP A 76 -5.60 24.41 -9.05
C ASP A 76 -6.22 24.61 -7.65
N LEU A 77 -6.59 23.50 -7.01
CA LEU A 77 -7.18 23.46 -5.66
C LEU A 77 -6.26 22.74 -4.66
N ASN A 78 -4.95 22.67 -4.94
CA ASN A 78 -3.98 21.88 -4.18
C ASN A 78 -3.81 22.31 -2.71
N HIS A 79 -4.25 23.52 -2.36
CA HIS A 79 -4.24 24.00 -0.97
C HIS A 79 -5.37 23.43 -0.11
N THR A 80 -6.40 22.82 -0.72
CA THR A 80 -7.52 22.19 -0.02
C THR A 80 -7.38 20.67 0.02
N LEU A 81 -7.73 20.05 1.15
CA LEU A 81 -7.61 18.59 1.32
C LEU A 81 -8.75 17.78 0.68
N LEU A 82 -9.94 18.36 0.60
CA LEU A 82 -11.16 17.73 0.09
C LEU A 82 -11.67 18.37 -1.21
N GLY A 83 -10.89 19.30 -1.79
CA GLY A 83 -11.30 20.06 -2.96
C GLY A 83 -12.18 21.27 -2.63
N GLY A 84 -12.78 21.85 -3.68
CA GLY A 84 -13.54 23.11 -3.58
C GLY A 84 -14.95 22.98 -3.02
N TYR A 85 -15.55 21.79 -3.06
CA TYR A 85 -16.88 21.55 -2.50
C TYR A 85 -17.07 20.08 -2.14
N VAL A 86 -17.68 19.83 -0.98
CA VAL A 86 -18.11 18.50 -0.53
C VAL A 86 -19.60 18.56 -0.20
N PRO A 87 -20.44 17.66 -0.74
CA PRO A 87 -21.86 17.60 -0.41
C PRO A 87 -22.09 17.41 1.09
N ARG A 88 -23.03 18.18 1.65
CA ARG A 88 -23.32 18.17 3.09
C ARG A 88 -23.62 16.78 3.64
N GLN A 89 -24.52 16.03 3.00
CA GLN A 89 -24.87 14.68 3.44
C GLN A 89 -23.66 13.75 3.45
N GLN A 90 -22.79 13.86 2.44
CA GLN A 90 -21.58 13.05 2.37
C GLN A 90 -20.65 13.40 3.54
N LEU A 91 -20.41 14.69 3.79
CA LEU A 91 -19.54 15.14 4.87
C LEU A 91 -20.05 14.70 6.25
N GLU A 92 -21.37 14.76 6.49
CA GLU A 92 -21.99 14.32 7.73
C GLU A 92 -21.88 12.80 7.97
N THR A 93 -21.83 12.01 6.91
CA THR A 93 -21.69 10.54 7.01
C THR A 93 -20.25 10.03 7.04
N LEU A 94 -19.25 10.88 6.79
CA LEU A 94 -17.86 10.45 6.72
C LEU A 94 -17.31 10.03 8.09
N CYS A 95 -16.53 8.96 8.08
CA CYS A 95 -15.83 8.49 9.27
C CYS A 95 -14.52 9.26 9.47
N SER A 96 -14.41 9.95 10.61
CA SER A 96 -13.21 10.73 10.95
C SER A 96 -11.95 9.86 11.09
N THR A 97 -12.08 8.65 11.65
CA THR A 97 -10.93 7.76 11.86
C THR A 97 -10.37 7.21 10.55
N ASP A 98 -11.24 6.89 9.60
CA ASP A 98 -10.81 6.37 8.30
C ASP A 98 -10.16 7.47 7.47
N PHE A 99 -10.72 8.68 7.52
CA PHE A 99 -10.12 9.84 6.89
C PHE A 99 -8.77 10.21 7.50
N ALA A 100 -8.62 10.16 8.84
CA ALA A 100 -7.34 10.41 9.50
C ALA A 100 -6.26 9.40 9.05
N ARG A 101 -6.60 8.11 8.95
CA ARG A 101 -5.66 7.10 8.43
C ARG A 101 -5.31 7.34 6.97
N TYR A 102 -6.29 7.70 6.14
CA TYR A 102 -6.06 8.04 4.74
C TYR A 102 -5.11 9.23 4.60
N MET A 103 -5.36 10.29 5.38
CA MET A 103 -4.55 11.50 5.40
C MET A 103 -3.13 11.24 5.88
N HIS A 104 -2.96 10.50 6.98
CA HIS A 104 -1.64 10.09 7.45
C HIS A 104 -0.89 9.30 6.37
N ARG A 105 -1.57 8.37 5.70
CA ARG A 105 -0.97 7.58 4.62
C ARG A 105 -0.60 8.42 3.40
N LYS A 106 -1.39 9.42 3.04
CA LYS A 106 -1.21 10.20 1.80
C LYS A 106 -0.27 11.39 1.97
N VAL A 107 -0.37 12.10 3.09
CA VAL A 107 0.41 13.32 3.36
C VAL A 107 1.73 12.96 4.02
N ASP A 108 1.71 12.19 5.12
CA ASP A 108 2.92 11.93 5.88
C ASP A 108 3.71 10.75 5.30
N CYS A 109 3.03 9.66 4.94
CA CYS A 109 3.69 8.45 4.41
C CYS A 109 3.83 8.44 2.88
N GLY A 110 3.48 9.52 2.18
CA GLY A 110 3.52 9.57 0.71
C GLY A 110 4.93 9.30 0.16
N ASP A 111 5.92 10.04 0.66
CA ASP A 111 7.31 9.93 0.25
C ASP A 111 7.91 8.57 0.60
N ALA A 112 7.62 8.08 1.81
CA ALA A 112 8.08 6.77 2.27
C ALA A 112 7.53 5.63 1.42
N MET A 113 6.25 5.69 1.02
CA MET A 113 5.66 4.70 0.12
C MET A 113 6.27 4.77 -1.29
N GLN A 114 6.52 5.96 -1.82
CA GLN A 114 7.17 6.11 -3.13
C GLN A 114 8.60 5.53 -3.12
N VAL A 115 9.35 5.76 -2.04
CA VAL A 115 10.69 5.19 -1.83
C VAL A 115 10.62 3.67 -1.69
N TYR A 116 9.63 3.15 -0.95
CA TYR A 116 9.41 1.71 -0.83
C TYR A 116 9.16 1.07 -2.20
N ASP A 117 8.27 1.66 -3.01
CA ASP A 117 7.94 1.15 -4.33
C ASP A 117 9.15 1.20 -5.28
N THR A 118 10.03 2.19 -5.14
CA THR A 118 11.20 2.37 -6.02
C THR A 118 12.38 1.48 -5.63
N PHE A 119 12.68 1.32 -4.34
CA PHE A 119 13.93 0.67 -3.87
C PHE A 119 13.72 -0.68 -3.17
N LEU A 120 12.52 -0.97 -2.69
CA LEU A 120 12.24 -2.16 -1.88
C LEU A 120 11.27 -3.14 -2.54
N ALA A 121 10.41 -2.68 -3.47
CA ALA A 121 9.45 -3.55 -4.16
C ALA A 121 10.13 -4.70 -4.93
N ASP A 122 11.28 -4.43 -5.56
CA ASP A 122 12.02 -5.43 -6.34
C ASP A 122 12.63 -6.55 -5.49
N ASN A 123 12.88 -6.31 -4.20
CA ASN A 123 13.39 -7.35 -3.29
C ASN A 123 12.34 -8.42 -2.95
N HIS A 124 11.05 -8.14 -3.16
CA HIS A 124 9.95 -9.06 -2.86
C HIS A 124 9.55 -9.95 -4.05
N LEU A 125 10.02 -9.64 -5.26
CA LEU A 125 9.80 -10.40 -6.49
C LEU A 125 11.06 -11.15 -6.96
N GLY A 126 11.79 -11.78 -6.04
CA GLY A 126 12.57 -13.00 -6.31
C GLY A 126 13.58 -13.02 -7.47
N LEU A 127 14.05 -11.90 -8.02
CA LEU A 127 14.98 -11.88 -9.15
C LEU A 127 15.95 -10.69 -9.09
N ALA A 128 16.84 -10.68 -8.10
CA ALA A 128 18.23 -10.23 -8.25
C ALA A 128 18.95 -10.28 -6.90
N GLN A 129 19.54 -11.44 -6.60
CA GLN A 129 20.70 -11.48 -5.73
C GLN A 129 21.81 -10.66 -6.41
N ARG A 130 22.07 -9.42 -5.96
CA ARG A 130 23.37 -8.81 -6.23
C ARG A 130 24.40 -9.50 -5.32
N PRO A 131 25.51 -10.03 -5.88
CA PRO A 131 26.49 -10.77 -5.10
C PRO A 131 27.17 -9.84 -4.08
N ARG A 132 27.09 -10.23 -2.81
CA ARG A 132 27.80 -9.61 -1.69
C ARG A 132 29.30 -9.89 -1.88
N ILE A 133 30.11 -8.86 -2.13
CA ILE A 133 31.56 -8.97 -1.99
C ILE A 133 31.84 -9.05 -0.48
N HIS A 134 32.17 -10.26 -0.03
CA HIS A 134 32.61 -10.56 1.31
C HIS A 134 34.07 -10.10 1.46
N THR A 135 34.31 -9.08 2.27
CA THR A 135 35.65 -8.82 2.80
C THR A 135 35.99 -9.95 3.77
N GLN A 136 37.04 -10.69 3.42
CA GLN A 136 37.57 -11.81 4.17
C GLN A 136 38.16 -11.31 5.50
N THR A 137 37.88 -12.03 6.58
CA THR A 137 38.77 -12.07 7.75
C THR A 137 38.89 -13.53 8.19
N THR A 138 40.14 -13.88 8.45
CA THR A 138 40.79 -15.19 8.46
C THR A 138 40.56 -16.01 9.74
N GLN A 139 40.51 -17.35 9.55
CA GLN A 139 40.87 -18.47 10.46
C GLN A 139 39.85 -18.82 11.57
N SER A 140 39.54 -20.09 11.91
CA SER A 140 40.29 -21.38 11.83
C SER A 140 39.35 -22.63 11.74
N PRO A 141 39.86 -23.86 11.47
CA PRO A 141 39.06 -25.08 11.21
C PRO A 141 39.19 -26.23 12.26
N GLN A 142 38.09 -26.93 12.58
CA GLN A 142 38.03 -28.29 13.17
C GLN A 142 36.70 -28.96 12.73
N ALA A 143 36.67 -29.99 11.86
CA ALA A 143 36.87 -31.44 12.08
C ALA A 143 35.55 -32.25 12.19
N GLN A 144 35.27 -33.06 11.14
CA GLN A 144 34.62 -34.39 11.03
C GLN A 144 33.47 -34.79 12.01
N SER A 145 32.35 -35.41 11.61
CA SER A 145 32.27 -36.83 11.19
C SER A 145 30.86 -37.27 10.74
N GLN A 146 30.83 -38.12 9.70
CA GLN A 146 30.05 -39.38 9.51
C GLN A 146 28.53 -39.42 9.21
N ALA A 147 28.22 -40.47 8.43
CA ALA A 147 27.02 -40.76 7.65
C ALA A 147 26.30 -42.04 8.13
N GLN A 148 25.22 -42.40 7.40
CA GLN A 148 24.45 -43.67 7.38
C GLN A 148 23.25 -43.74 8.34
N GLY A 149 22.06 -44.25 8.01
CA GLY A 149 21.49 -44.87 6.80
C GLY A 149 20.11 -45.50 7.11
N GLN A 150 19.30 -45.80 6.06
CA GLN A 150 18.25 -46.86 5.95
C GLN A 150 17.03 -46.78 6.93
N GLY A 151 15.75 -47.04 6.62
CA GLY A 151 14.99 -47.50 5.46
C GLY A 151 13.59 -47.99 5.93
N ILE A 152 12.63 -48.07 5.00
CA ILE A 152 11.43 -48.95 4.94
C ILE A 152 10.17 -48.60 5.77
N ALA A 153 9.06 -48.32 5.07
CA ALA A 153 7.71 -48.94 5.16
C ALA A 153 6.51 -47.96 4.98
N GLN A 154 5.94 -47.94 3.78
CA GLN A 154 4.49 -47.83 3.53
C GLN A 154 3.85 -49.23 3.77
N PRO A 155 2.51 -49.46 3.87
CA PRO A 155 1.40 -48.69 3.27
C PRO A 155 0.09 -48.58 4.10
N MET A 156 -0.86 -47.74 3.70
CA MET A 156 -2.29 -48.12 3.54
C MET A 156 -3.09 -46.98 2.91
N GLN A 157 -3.81 -47.34 1.85
CA GLN A 157 -4.72 -46.51 1.06
C GLN A 157 -6.06 -46.40 1.76
N ASP A 158 -6.66 -45.21 1.77
CA ASP A 158 -8.11 -45.11 1.70
C ASP A 158 -8.56 -43.90 0.87
N LYS A 159 -9.59 -44.16 0.07
CA LYS A 159 -10.06 -43.39 -1.08
C LYS A 159 -10.58 -42.01 -0.69
N ILE A 160 -9.99 -40.96 -1.24
CA ILE A 160 -10.53 -39.59 -1.21
C ILE A 160 -11.41 -39.42 -2.47
N PRO A 161 -12.73 -39.17 -2.37
CA PRO A 161 -13.54 -38.76 -3.52
C PRO A 161 -13.18 -37.31 -3.94
N PRO A 162 -13.30 -36.95 -5.23
CA PRO A 162 -12.75 -35.70 -5.75
C PRO A 162 -13.51 -34.49 -5.18
N VAL A 163 -12.80 -33.64 -4.45
CA VAL A 163 -13.32 -32.37 -3.96
C VAL A 163 -13.37 -31.39 -5.13
N GLN A 164 -14.56 -31.13 -5.64
CA GLN A 164 -14.81 -29.99 -6.50
C GLN A 164 -14.46 -28.71 -5.73
N HIS A 165 -13.43 -27.99 -6.18
CA HIS A 165 -13.08 -26.67 -5.67
C HIS A 165 -14.15 -25.65 -6.11
N ASP A 166 -15.22 -25.60 -5.34
CA ASP A 166 -16.25 -24.57 -5.45
C ASP A 166 -15.75 -23.33 -4.70
N THR A 167 -15.24 -22.34 -5.44
CA THR A 167 -14.62 -21.08 -4.95
C THR A 167 -15.64 -20.09 -4.36
N HIS A 168 -16.73 -20.58 -3.78
CA HIS A 168 -17.73 -19.76 -3.13
C HIS A 168 -17.50 -19.79 -1.61
N VAL A 169 -17.09 -18.67 -1.01
CA VAL A 169 -17.00 -18.53 0.45
C VAL A 169 -18.40 -18.65 1.05
N ARG A 170 -18.76 -19.85 1.53
CA ARG A 170 -20.09 -20.12 2.11
C ARG A 170 -20.09 -19.71 3.58
N LYS A 171 -20.93 -18.73 3.94
CA LYS A 171 -21.13 -18.31 5.34
C LYS A 171 -21.73 -19.47 6.16
N VAL A 172 -20.98 -19.95 7.15
CA VAL A 172 -21.38 -21.04 8.06
C VAL A 172 -21.77 -20.49 9.43
N VAL A 173 -22.84 -21.02 10.04
CA VAL A 173 -23.22 -20.71 11.42
C VAL A 173 -22.94 -21.94 12.29
N VAL A 174 -22.33 -21.74 13.46
CA VAL A 174 -21.92 -22.84 14.36
C VAL A 174 -22.65 -22.73 15.69
N CYS A 175 -23.20 -23.84 16.20
CA CYS A 175 -23.76 -23.89 17.55
C CYS A 175 -22.62 -23.82 18.58
N LYS A 176 -22.70 -22.86 19.52
CA LYS A 176 -21.68 -22.70 20.57
C LYS A 176 -21.60 -23.88 21.56
N ARG A 177 -22.66 -24.66 21.69
CA ARG A 177 -22.77 -25.72 22.71
C ARG A 177 -22.34 -27.11 22.22
N CYS A 178 -22.59 -27.45 20.95
CA CYS A 178 -22.29 -28.77 20.38
C CYS A 178 -21.48 -28.71 19.08
N SER A 179 -20.94 -27.54 18.71
CA SER A 179 -20.17 -27.29 17.48
C SER A 179 -20.81 -27.70 16.15
N ALA A 180 -22.12 -28.02 16.15
CA ALA A 180 -22.88 -28.35 14.94
C ALA A 180 -22.87 -27.17 13.95
N ARG A 181 -22.62 -27.50 12.67
CA ARG A 181 -22.49 -26.53 11.57
C ARG A 181 -23.79 -26.47 10.75
N PHE A 182 -24.27 -25.25 10.49
CA PHE A 182 -25.47 -24.99 9.70
C PHE A 182 -25.10 -24.19 8.45
N LEU A 183 -25.47 -24.71 7.27
CA LEU A 183 -25.13 -24.18 5.96
C LEU A 183 -26.40 -23.72 5.20
N GLY A 184 -26.20 -22.87 4.20
CA GLY A 184 -27.26 -22.47 3.27
C GLY A 184 -28.12 -21.27 3.73
N PRO A 185 -29.21 -20.95 3.00
CA PRO A 185 -30.07 -19.79 3.25
C PRO A 185 -30.85 -19.91 4.57
N SER A 186 -31.28 -21.12 4.92
CA SER A 186 -32.09 -21.40 6.12
C SER A 186 -31.26 -21.67 7.38
N ARG A 187 -29.94 -21.44 7.34
CA ARG A 187 -28.99 -21.77 8.43
C ARG A 187 -29.42 -21.25 9.80
N MET A 188 -30.00 -20.04 9.87
CA MET A 188 -30.49 -19.48 11.13
C MET A 188 -31.74 -20.16 11.66
N LYS A 189 -32.66 -20.58 10.77
CA LYS A 189 -33.89 -21.29 11.15
C LYS A 189 -33.56 -22.71 11.64
N SER A 190 -32.59 -23.36 11.00
CA SER A 190 -32.08 -24.66 11.42
C SER A 190 -31.38 -24.59 12.78
N LEU A 191 -30.59 -23.55 13.06
CA LEU A 191 -30.01 -23.33 14.38
C LEU A 191 -31.09 -23.14 15.46
N ARG A 192 -32.17 -22.39 15.17
CA ARG A 192 -33.26 -22.15 16.15
C ARG A 192 -34.06 -23.41 16.48
N ARG A 193 -34.20 -24.34 15.54
CA ARG A 193 -34.90 -25.63 15.74
C ARG A 193 -34.00 -26.74 16.25
N HIS A 194 -32.71 -26.50 16.32
CA HIS A 194 -31.75 -27.50 16.73
C HIS A 194 -31.85 -27.76 18.24
N ASN A 195 -32.21 -28.99 18.59
CA ASN A 195 -32.16 -29.49 19.96
C ASN A 195 -30.72 -29.81 20.32
N CYS A 196 -30.09 -28.86 21.01
CA CYS A 196 -28.72 -29.04 21.47
C CYS A 196 -28.66 -30.04 22.63
N LYS A 197 -28.13 -31.24 22.35
CA LYS A 197 -27.61 -32.11 23.40
C LYS A 197 -26.20 -31.60 23.71
N ALA A 198 -25.96 -31.15 24.93
CA ALA A 198 -24.63 -30.75 25.35
C ALA A 198 -23.67 -31.93 25.10
N ALA A 199 -22.55 -31.66 24.43
CA ALA A 199 -21.45 -32.60 24.46
C ALA A 199 -20.92 -32.57 25.90
N ILE A 200 -21.19 -33.64 26.65
CA ILE A 200 -20.45 -33.94 27.87
C ILE A 200 -19.06 -34.40 27.45
#